data_AF-A0A0M2EZM5-F1
#
_entry.id   AF-A0A0M2EZM5-F1
#
_cell.length_a   1.000
_cell.length_b   1.000
_cell.length_c   1.000
_cell.angle_alpha   90.00
_cell.angle_beta   90.00
_cell.angle_gamma   90.00
#
_symmetry.space_group_name_H-M   'P 1'
#
loop_
_entity.id
_entity.type
_entity.pdbx_description
1 polymer ?
#
loop_
_entity_poly.entity_id
_entity_poly.type
_entity_poly.pdbx_seq_one_letter_code
_entity_poly.pdbx_strand_id
1 'polypeptide(L)'
;MEIEQRNSGEHQTVINNESGVINVNNHHGQYTNLAGENTAHIYKEISRSEQGKFIVSFVAVCLLPGLSLVADFMQIHPAINLPLWAYVAAFGVIFGVVLVGYYDNLRILIVGAPNKEECKQLYADRLFSRTDDGYIVFTHTTACIYPDCCGNIVIATPPERYNGEYSFFGKCSLAGRQHSYGIDYNFKAYPIKVDWRPMPKSNQ
;
A
#
# COMPACT_ATOMS: atom_id res chain seq x y z
N MET A 1 24.39 -45.17 27.50
CA MET A 1 24.33 -45.13 28.97
C MET A 1 23.00 -44.48 29.30
N GLU A 2 21.96 -45.31 29.32
CA GLU A 2 20.57 -44.90 29.56
C GLU A 2 20.35 -44.86 31.07
N ILE A 3 19.76 -43.77 31.56
CA ILE A 3 19.39 -43.62 32.96
C ILE A 3 17.95 -44.12 33.08
N GLU A 4 17.76 -45.34 33.60
CA GLU A 4 16.44 -45.83 34.00
C GLU A 4 15.98 -45.07 35.26
N GLN A 5 15.03 -44.15 35.11
CA GLN A 5 14.31 -43.58 36.25
C GLN A 5 13.19 -44.53 36.69
N ARG A 6 13.36 -45.18 37.86
CA ARG A 6 12.25 -45.83 38.57
C ARG A 6 11.37 -44.78 39.25
N ASN A 7 10.12 -44.68 38.83
CA ASN A 7 9.10 -43.89 39.52
C ASN A 7 8.44 -44.72 40.64
N SER A 8 8.54 -44.26 41.88
CA SER A 8 7.71 -44.72 43.00
C SER A 8 7.04 -43.52 43.67
N GLY A 9 5.74 -43.38 43.46
CA GLY A 9 4.89 -42.37 44.11
C GLY A 9 3.47 -42.48 43.58
N GLU A 10 2.51 -42.72 44.48
CA GLU A 10 1.14 -43.15 44.16
C GLU A 10 0.28 -42.06 43.51
N HIS A 11 0.75 -40.81 43.48
CA HIS A 11 0.07 -39.69 42.80
C HIS A 11 1.08 -38.83 42.01
N GLN A 12 1.26 -39.17 40.74
CA GLN A 12 2.00 -38.39 39.75
C GLN A 12 1.08 -38.07 38.56
N THR A 13 0.77 -36.79 38.34
CA THR A 13 0.55 -36.27 36.98
C THR A 13 1.83 -35.55 36.57
N VAL A 14 2.78 -36.30 36.04
CA VAL A 14 3.91 -35.75 35.30
C VAL A 14 3.36 -35.23 33.98
N ILE A 15 3.21 -33.92 33.84
CA ILE A 15 2.96 -33.30 32.53
C ILE A 15 4.28 -33.36 31.79
N ASN A 16 4.42 -34.40 30.97
CA ASN A 16 5.56 -34.57 30.07
C ASN A 16 5.42 -33.53 28.94
N ASN A 17 6.12 -32.41 29.06
CA ASN A 17 6.10 -31.32 28.07
C ASN A 17 7.10 -31.55 26.92
N GLU A 18 7.38 -32.81 26.57
CA GLU A 18 8.18 -33.18 25.40
C GLU A 18 7.27 -33.52 24.21
N SER A 19 6.60 -32.50 23.70
CA SER A 19 6.13 -32.35 22.32
C SER A 19 5.26 -31.10 22.27
N GLY A 20 5.88 -29.95 22.51
CA GLY A 20 5.30 -28.66 22.19
C GLY A 20 5.18 -28.51 20.67
N VAL A 21 4.25 -29.26 20.06
CA VAL A 21 3.65 -28.84 18.80
C VAL A 21 2.84 -27.62 19.18
N ILE A 22 3.47 -26.44 19.07
CA ILE A 22 2.76 -25.17 19.09
C ILE A 22 1.75 -25.32 17.95
N ASN A 23 0.47 -25.43 18.31
CA ASN A 23 -0.59 -25.44 17.33
C ASN A 23 -0.70 -24.02 16.76
N VAL A 24 0.15 -23.72 15.78
CA VAL A 24 0.19 -22.43 15.07
C VAL A 24 -1.10 -22.21 14.25
N ASN A 25 -1.97 -23.22 14.13
CA ASN A 25 -3.12 -23.19 13.23
C ASN A 25 -4.43 -22.65 13.83
N ASN A 26 -4.48 -22.21 15.09
CA ASN A 26 -5.77 -21.82 15.69
C ASN A 26 -6.23 -20.37 15.41
N HIS A 27 -5.52 -19.59 14.59
CA HIS A 27 -5.97 -18.26 14.17
C HIS A 27 -6.21 -18.10 12.65
N HIS A 28 -5.99 -19.15 11.84
CA HIS A 28 -6.16 -19.12 10.39
C HIS A 28 -7.44 -19.82 9.89
N GLY A 29 -8.45 -19.98 10.75
CA GLY A 29 -9.71 -20.63 10.35
C GLY A 29 -10.63 -19.74 9.51
N GLN A 30 -10.59 -18.43 9.72
CA GLN A 30 -11.48 -17.48 9.07
C GLN A 30 -10.64 -16.53 8.20
N TYR A 31 -10.78 -16.64 6.89
CA TYR A 31 -10.24 -15.68 5.93
C TYR A 31 -11.34 -15.30 4.95
N THR A 32 -11.20 -14.12 4.36
CA THR A 32 -12.03 -13.73 3.21
C THR A 32 -11.16 -13.49 2.00
N ASN A 33 -11.62 -13.92 0.83
CA ASN A 33 -10.90 -13.69 -0.41
C ASN A 33 -11.17 -12.26 -0.89
N LEU A 34 -10.12 -11.47 -1.00
CA LEU A 34 -10.15 -10.14 -1.60
C LEU A 34 -10.13 -10.22 -3.12
N ALA A 35 -9.58 -11.29 -3.71
CA ALA A 35 -9.61 -11.51 -5.15
C ALA A 35 -10.85 -12.35 -5.55
N GLY A 36 -11.81 -11.70 -6.19
CA GLY A 36 -13.01 -12.29 -6.78
C GLY A 36 -13.54 -11.45 -7.93
N GLU A 37 -14.46 -12.00 -8.75
CA GLU A 37 -14.89 -11.42 -10.04
C GLU A 37 -15.38 -9.96 -9.98
N ASN A 38 -15.81 -9.45 -8.82
CA ASN A 38 -16.31 -8.07 -8.66
C ASN A 38 -15.65 -7.28 -7.51
N THR A 39 -14.46 -7.68 -7.10
CA THR A 39 -13.74 -7.07 -5.96
C THR A 39 -12.66 -6.09 -6.39
N ALA A 40 -12.19 -6.23 -7.63
CA ALA A 40 -11.12 -5.42 -8.18
C ALA A 40 -11.67 -4.07 -8.63
N HIS A 41 -11.06 -2.99 -8.15
CA HIS A 41 -11.27 -1.65 -8.67
C HIS A 41 -10.01 -1.21 -9.40
N ILE A 42 -10.11 -1.05 -10.72
CA ILE A 42 -9.01 -0.60 -11.56
C ILE A 42 -9.01 0.93 -11.58
N TYR A 43 -7.93 1.54 -11.09
CA TYR A 43 -7.76 2.99 -11.11
C TYR A 43 -7.15 3.47 -12.42
N LYS A 44 -6.21 2.70 -12.96
CA LYS A 44 -5.44 3.09 -14.14
C LYS A 44 -4.83 1.88 -14.81
N GLU A 45 -4.88 1.86 -16.13
CA GLU A 45 -4.08 0.98 -16.98
C GLU A 45 -3.06 1.83 -17.73
N ILE A 46 -1.83 1.33 -17.83
CA ILE A 46 -0.73 2.00 -18.53
C ILE A 46 -0.16 1.00 -19.53
N SER A 47 -0.48 1.22 -20.80
CA SER A 47 0.04 0.39 -21.88
C SER A 47 1.55 0.59 -22.06
N ARG A 48 2.22 -0.39 -22.67
CA ARG A 48 3.65 -0.33 -22.98
C ARG A 48 4.00 0.87 -23.86
N SER A 49 3.08 1.27 -24.73
CA SER A 49 3.23 2.43 -25.61
C SER A 49 3.18 3.77 -24.84
N GLU A 50 2.46 3.81 -23.72
CA GLU A 50 2.30 5.00 -22.88
C GLU A 50 3.41 5.15 -21.85
N GLN A 51 4.08 4.07 -21.46
CA GLN A 51 5.20 4.10 -20.51
C GLN A 51 6.33 5.03 -20.98
N GLY A 52 6.72 4.96 -22.26
CA GLY A 52 7.74 5.86 -22.82
C GLY A 52 7.24 7.30 -22.97
N LYS A 53 5.95 7.48 -23.30
CA LYS A 53 5.31 8.80 -23.42
C LYS A 53 5.17 9.49 -22.06
N PHE A 54 5.10 8.74 -20.96
CA PHE A 54 4.99 9.30 -19.62
C PHE A 54 6.16 10.23 -19.28
N ILE A 55 7.41 9.78 -19.44
CA ILE A 55 8.59 10.59 -19.09
C ILE A 55 8.68 11.81 -20.01
N VAL A 56 8.46 11.62 -21.31
CA VAL A 56 8.48 12.70 -22.31
C VAL A 56 7.38 13.71 -22.03
N SER A 57 6.17 13.27 -21.71
CA SER A 57 5.04 14.15 -21.38
C SER A 57 5.22 14.85 -20.04
N PHE A 58 5.77 14.20 -19.01
CA PHE A 58 6.08 14.85 -17.74
C PHE A 58 7.09 15.98 -17.92
N VAL A 59 8.17 15.72 -18.67
CA VAL A 59 9.20 16.71 -18.98
C VAL A 59 8.62 17.82 -19.86
N ALA A 60 7.84 17.50 -20.88
CA ALA A 60 7.19 18.50 -21.74
C ALA A 60 6.18 19.36 -20.97
N VAL A 61 5.37 18.77 -20.10
CA VAL A 61 4.36 19.48 -19.29
C VAL A 61 4.99 20.25 -18.13
N CYS A 62 6.20 19.91 -17.68
CA CYS A 62 6.94 20.76 -16.73
C CYS A 62 7.71 21.89 -17.45
N LEU A 63 8.38 21.59 -18.56
CA LEU A 63 9.23 22.54 -19.29
C LEU A 63 8.43 23.52 -20.14
N LEU A 64 7.41 23.08 -20.87
CA LEU A 64 6.67 23.96 -21.79
C LEU A 64 5.91 25.06 -21.04
N PRO A 65 5.16 24.77 -19.97
CA PRO A 65 4.55 25.82 -19.16
C PRO A 65 5.59 26.65 -18.43
N GLY A 66 6.72 26.07 -17.99
CA GLY A 66 7.81 26.85 -17.39
C GLY A 66 8.40 27.87 -18.36
N LEU A 67 8.71 27.45 -19.59
CA LEU A 67 9.26 28.32 -20.64
C LEU A 67 8.22 29.30 -21.17
N SER A 68 6.96 28.89 -21.33
CA SER A 68 5.84 29.75 -21.72
C SER A 68 5.57 30.80 -20.64
N LEU A 69 5.52 30.43 -19.37
CA LEU A 69 5.35 31.38 -18.26
C LEU A 69 6.51 32.37 -18.23
N VAL A 70 7.75 31.94 -18.43
CA VAL A 70 8.90 32.86 -18.53
C VAL A 70 8.77 33.83 -19.70
N ALA A 71 8.36 33.35 -20.87
CA ALA A 71 8.13 34.19 -22.04
C ALA A 71 6.98 35.19 -21.82
N ASP A 72 5.87 34.73 -21.25
CA ASP A 72 4.72 35.54 -20.89
C ASP A 72 5.08 36.54 -19.78
N PHE A 73 5.96 36.18 -18.83
CA PHE A 73 6.50 37.10 -17.82
C PHE A 73 7.32 38.22 -18.45
N MET A 74 8.16 37.93 -19.45
CA MET A 74 8.93 38.97 -20.15
C MET A 74 8.04 39.93 -20.94
N GLN A 75 6.90 39.48 -21.45
CA GLN A 75 5.96 40.32 -22.21
C GLN A 75 4.96 41.09 -21.33
N ILE A 76 4.52 40.53 -20.20
CA ILE A 76 3.43 41.10 -19.39
C ILE A 76 3.95 42.02 -18.28
N HIS A 77 5.17 41.81 -17.78
CA HIS A 77 5.77 42.63 -16.71
C HIS A 77 5.78 44.15 -17.00
N PRO A 78 5.96 44.63 -18.25
CA PRO A 78 5.85 46.06 -18.54
C PRO A 78 4.40 46.60 -18.51
N ALA A 79 3.39 45.73 -18.71
CA ALA A 79 1.99 46.11 -18.88
C ALA A 79 1.16 45.93 -17.60
N ILE A 80 1.53 44.97 -16.75
CA ILE A 80 0.84 44.66 -15.50
C ILE A 80 1.88 44.62 -14.39
N ASN A 81 1.88 45.64 -13.52
CA ASN A 81 2.81 45.79 -12.41
C ASN A 81 2.42 44.87 -11.23
N LEU A 82 2.36 43.56 -11.48
CA LEU A 82 2.14 42.58 -10.41
C LEU A 82 3.45 42.32 -9.66
N PRO A 83 3.40 42.18 -8.33
CA PRO A 83 4.57 41.83 -7.55
C PRO A 83 5.05 40.41 -7.87
N LEU A 84 6.36 40.17 -7.77
CA LEU A 84 7.02 38.89 -8.10
C LEU A 84 6.32 37.66 -7.49
N TRP A 85 5.79 37.80 -6.27
CA TRP A 85 5.12 36.70 -5.56
C TRP A 85 3.86 36.18 -6.26
N ALA A 86 3.14 37.03 -7.01
CA ALA A 86 1.93 36.62 -7.72
C ALA A 86 2.25 35.61 -8.84
N TYR A 87 3.39 35.80 -9.48
CA TYR A 87 3.91 34.91 -10.52
C TYR A 87 4.43 33.59 -9.94
N VAL A 88 5.15 33.65 -8.81
CA VAL A 88 5.59 32.45 -8.08
C VAL A 88 4.38 31.62 -7.64
N ALA A 89 3.32 32.27 -7.17
CA ALA A 89 2.08 31.59 -6.79
C ALA A 89 1.41 30.91 -8.01
N ALA A 90 1.29 31.60 -9.15
CA ALA A 90 0.70 31.04 -10.36
C ALA A 90 1.49 29.83 -10.89
N PHE A 91 2.81 29.92 -10.95
CA PHE A 91 3.68 28.79 -11.30
C PHE A 91 3.52 27.63 -10.31
N GLY A 92 3.50 27.92 -9.01
CA GLY A 92 3.32 26.92 -7.96
C GLY A 92 2.00 26.15 -8.10
N VAL A 93 0.90 26.83 -8.46
CA VAL A 93 -0.40 26.19 -8.69
C VAL A 93 -0.33 25.25 -9.91
N ILE A 94 0.20 25.72 -11.04
CA ILE A 94 0.32 24.91 -12.26
C ILE A 94 1.20 23.68 -12.00
N PHE A 95 2.36 23.89 -11.37
CA PHE A 95 3.27 22.81 -11.01
C PHE A 95 2.62 21.80 -10.06
N GLY A 96 1.84 22.26 -9.07
CA GLY A 96 1.09 21.42 -8.16
C GLY A 96 0.06 20.53 -8.88
N VAL A 97 -0.71 21.10 -9.81
CA VAL A 97 -1.68 20.34 -10.62
C VAL A 97 -0.99 19.26 -11.45
N VAL A 98 0.13 19.60 -12.09
CA VAL A 98 0.93 18.65 -12.87
C VAL A 98 1.45 17.52 -11.98
N LEU A 99 2.01 17.83 -10.81
CA LEU A 99 2.49 16.81 -9.87
C LEU A 99 1.39 15.86 -9.43
N VAL A 100 0.18 16.36 -9.14
CA VAL A 100 -0.96 15.52 -8.76
C VAL A 100 -1.36 14.58 -9.89
N GLY A 101 -1.47 15.07 -11.13
CA GLY A 101 -1.83 14.24 -12.29
C GLY A 101 -0.78 13.17 -12.63
N TYR A 102 0.49 13.45 -12.31
CA TYR A 102 1.61 12.57 -12.61
C TYR A 102 2.05 11.70 -11.40
N TYR A 103 1.41 11.85 -10.24
CA TYR A 103 1.84 11.28 -8.97
C TYR A 103 1.99 9.76 -8.98
N ASP A 104 1.00 9.02 -9.49
CA ASP A 104 1.04 7.55 -9.58
C ASP A 104 2.28 7.08 -10.34
N ASN A 105 2.54 7.71 -11.47
CA ASN A 105 3.64 7.33 -12.33
C ASN A 105 5.01 7.71 -11.73
N LEU A 106 5.09 8.85 -11.04
CA LEU A 106 6.28 9.21 -10.27
C LEU A 106 6.55 8.17 -9.18
N ARG A 107 5.50 7.71 -8.48
CA ARG A 107 5.61 6.63 -7.49
C ARG A 107 6.05 5.31 -8.12
N ILE A 108 5.52 4.95 -9.28
CA ILE A 108 5.94 3.75 -10.03
C ILE A 108 7.44 3.81 -10.35
N LEU A 109 7.94 4.98 -10.79
CA LEU A 109 9.35 5.19 -11.08
C LEU A 109 10.24 5.04 -9.83
N ILE A 110 9.79 5.55 -8.68
CA ILE A 110 10.53 5.47 -7.40
C ILE A 110 10.52 4.04 -6.82
N VAL A 111 9.36 3.38 -6.80
CA VAL A 111 9.19 2.03 -6.25
C VAL A 111 9.83 0.97 -7.14
N GLY A 112 9.98 1.27 -8.43
CA GLY A 112 10.50 0.36 -9.44
C GLY A 112 9.43 -0.62 -9.94
N ALA A 113 9.61 -1.08 -11.18
CA ALA A 113 8.68 -2.01 -11.80
C ALA A 113 8.63 -3.36 -11.04
N PRO A 114 7.42 -3.92 -10.79
CA PRO A 114 7.26 -5.26 -10.26
C PRO A 114 7.65 -6.32 -11.31
N ASN A 115 8.03 -7.50 -10.83
CA ASN A 115 8.23 -8.67 -11.68
C ASN A 115 6.89 -9.18 -12.27
N LYS A 116 6.95 -10.09 -13.25
CA LYS A 116 5.78 -10.52 -14.05
C LYS A 116 4.65 -11.17 -13.22
N GLU A 117 4.94 -11.61 -12.00
CA GLU A 117 4.00 -12.28 -11.09
C GLU A 117 3.95 -11.60 -9.72
N GLU A 118 4.57 -10.43 -9.59
CA GLU A 118 4.67 -9.71 -8.33
C GLU A 118 3.65 -8.57 -8.29
N CYS A 119 3.04 -8.39 -7.13
CA CYS A 119 2.24 -7.21 -6.82
C CYS A 119 2.98 -6.37 -5.78
N LYS A 120 3.07 -5.06 -6.01
CA LYS A 120 3.66 -4.10 -5.07
C LYS A 120 2.63 -3.07 -4.64
N GLN A 121 2.76 -2.59 -3.41
CA GLN A 121 1.96 -1.46 -2.94
C GLN A 121 2.60 -0.16 -3.39
N LEU A 122 1.81 0.71 -4.01
CA LEU A 122 2.27 1.99 -4.53
C LEU A 122 2.21 3.07 -3.43
N TYR A 123 1.02 3.27 -2.86
CA TYR A 123 0.75 4.08 -1.68
C TYR A 123 -0.71 3.85 -1.24
N ALA A 124 -1.03 4.14 0.03
CA ALA A 124 -2.38 3.99 0.58
C ALA A 124 -3.00 2.62 0.27
N ASP A 125 -4.09 2.57 -0.50
CA ASP A 125 -4.82 1.38 -0.91
C ASP A 125 -4.44 0.88 -2.31
N ARG A 126 -3.59 1.63 -3.04
CA ARG A 126 -3.25 1.35 -4.43
C ARG A 126 -2.16 0.31 -4.54
N LEU A 127 -2.47 -0.74 -5.25
CA LEU A 127 -1.57 -1.79 -5.68
C LEU A 127 -1.19 -1.62 -7.14
N PHE A 128 -0.07 -2.21 -7.47
CA PHE A 128 0.58 -2.07 -8.76
C PHE A 128 1.14 -3.43 -9.20
N SER A 129 0.74 -3.88 -10.39
CA SER A 129 1.19 -5.13 -10.99
C SER A 129 1.53 -4.96 -12.47
N ARG A 130 2.36 -5.86 -12.98
CA ARG A 130 2.75 -5.93 -14.38
C ARG A 130 1.76 -6.80 -15.16
N THR A 131 1.33 -6.31 -16.32
CA THR A 131 0.53 -7.06 -17.29
C THR A 131 1.36 -7.36 -18.53
N ASP A 132 0.87 -8.22 -19.43
CA ASP A 132 1.57 -8.51 -20.69
C ASP A 132 1.71 -7.27 -21.58
N ASP A 133 0.72 -6.37 -21.53
CA ASP A 133 0.71 -5.12 -22.30
C ASP A 133 1.16 -3.89 -21.50
N GLY A 134 1.68 -4.07 -20.28
CA GLY A 134 2.23 -2.98 -19.48
C GLY A 134 1.97 -3.14 -17.99
N TYR A 135 1.09 -2.30 -17.45
CA TYR A 135 0.98 -2.03 -16.03
C TYR A 135 -0.46 -1.72 -15.64
N ILE A 136 -0.87 -2.17 -14.45
CA ILE A 136 -2.18 -1.88 -13.89
C ILE A 136 -2.05 -1.38 -12.45
N VAL A 137 -2.77 -0.31 -12.14
CA VAL A 137 -2.94 0.23 -10.79
C VAL A 137 -4.36 -0.06 -10.36
N PHE A 138 -4.51 -0.79 -9.27
CA PHE A 138 -5.80 -1.32 -8.82
C PHE A 138 -5.85 -1.41 -7.30
N THR A 139 -7.01 -1.75 -6.76
CA THR A 139 -7.16 -2.22 -5.38
C THR A 139 -8.20 -3.35 -5.34
N HIS A 140 -8.23 -4.08 -4.24
CA HIS A 140 -9.28 -5.04 -3.95
C HIS A 140 -10.05 -4.58 -2.72
N THR A 141 -11.38 -4.68 -2.81
CA THR A 141 -12.28 -4.42 -1.68
C THR A 141 -13.28 -5.57 -1.58
N THR A 142 -13.54 -6.02 -0.36
CA THR A 142 -14.55 -7.04 -0.08
C THR A 142 -15.22 -6.75 1.26
N ALA A 143 -16.36 -7.38 1.55
CA ALA A 143 -17.06 -7.17 2.82
C ALA A 143 -16.20 -7.55 4.04
N CYS A 144 -16.38 -6.82 5.14
CA CYS A 144 -15.77 -7.10 6.43
C CYS A 144 -16.26 -8.46 6.96
N ILE A 145 -15.34 -9.27 7.49
CA ILE A 145 -15.67 -10.62 7.97
C ILE A 145 -16.33 -10.64 9.36
N TYR A 146 -16.18 -9.54 10.12
CA TYR A 146 -16.74 -9.44 11.46
C TYR A 146 -18.27 -9.34 11.39
N PRO A 147 -19.00 -10.10 12.23
CA PRO A 147 -20.45 -10.06 12.27
C PRO A 147 -20.93 -8.63 12.57
N ASP A 148 -22.09 -8.28 12.01
CA ASP A 148 -22.74 -6.97 12.16
C ASP A 148 -21.95 -5.76 11.63
N CYS A 149 -20.84 -6.00 10.94
CA CYS A 149 -20.04 -4.94 10.31
C CYS A 149 -20.35 -4.84 8.81
N CYS A 150 -21.10 -3.81 8.41
CA CYS A 150 -21.43 -3.53 7.00
C CYS A 150 -20.30 -2.82 6.23
N GLY A 151 -19.08 -2.79 6.76
CA GLY A 151 -17.94 -2.12 6.12
C GLY A 151 -17.24 -3.03 5.11
N ASN A 152 -16.30 -2.45 4.36
CA ASN A 152 -15.45 -3.19 3.43
C ASN A 152 -14.00 -3.18 3.92
N ILE A 153 -13.28 -4.26 3.64
CA ILE A 153 -11.84 -4.35 3.81
C ILE A 153 -11.19 -3.54 2.69
N VAL A 154 -10.39 -2.56 3.07
CA VAL A 154 -9.61 -1.71 2.17
C VAL A 154 -8.14 -1.91 2.50
N ILE A 155 -7.31 -2.08 1.47
CA ILE A 155 -5.86 -2.18 1.63
C ILE A 155 -5.33 -0.88 2.25
N ALA A 156 -4.39 -1.01 3.17
CA ALA A 156 -3.79 0.10 3.89
C ALA A 156 -2.27 -0.02 3.86
N THR A 157 -1.59 1.11 4.05
CA THR A 157 -0.15 1.13 4.26
C THR A 157 0.24 0.24 5.44
N PRO A 158 1.32 -0.56 5.32
CA PRO A 158 1.75 -1.45 6.39
C PRO A 158 2.02 -0.66 7.67
N PRO A 159 1.69 -1.23 8.84
CA PRO A 159 2.07 -0.67 10.14
C PRO A 159 3.59 -0.64 10.29
N GLU A 160 4.14 0.48 10.78
CA GLU A 160 5.60 0.66 10.92
C GLU A 160 6.25 -0.37 11.86
N ARG A 161 5.49 -0.87 12.84
CA ARG A 161 6.00 -1.77 13.88
C ARG A 161 5.89 -3.25 13.53
N TYR A 162 5.38 -3.59 12.36
CA TYR A 162 5.17 -4.98 11.99
C TYR A 162 6.40 -5.58 11.32
N ASN A 163 6.73 -6.81 11.72
CA ASN A 163 7.89 -7.55 11.24
C ASN A 163 7.57 -9.03 10.98
N GLY A 164 6.32 -9.32 10.60
CA GLY A 164 5.85 -10.68 10.33
C GLY A 164 5.72 -10.99 8.82
N GLU A 165 4.87 -11.96 8.51
CA GLU A 165 4.79 -12.64 7.20
C GLU A 165 3.83 -12.04 6.16
N TYR A 166 2.80 -11.28 6.54
CA TYR A 166 1.85 -10.71 5.56
C TYR A 166 2.49 -9.71 4.59
N SER A 167 2.14 -9.87 3.31
CA SER A 167 2.60 -9.02 2.21
C SER A 167 1.91 -7.65 2.19
N PHE A 168 0.62 -7.63 2.51
CA PHE A 168 -0.18 -6.40 2.58
C PHE A 168 -1.02 -6.36 3.85
N PHE A 169 -1.61 -5.19 4.11
CA PHE A 169 -2.47 -4.97 5.25
C PHE A 169 -3.80 -4.37 4.82
N GLY A 170 -4.85 -4.69 5.56
CA GLY A 170 -6.18 -4.14 5.35
C GLY A 170 -6.78 -3.58 6.63
N LYS A 171 -7.70 -2.63 6.47
CA LYS A 171 -8.56 -2.10 7.53
C LYS A 171 -10.00 -2.09 7.04
N CYS A 172 -10.95 -2.27 7.96
CA CYS A 172 -12.34 -2.01 7.64
C CYS A 172 -12.57 -0.51 7.40
N SER A 173 -13.36 -0.16 6.38
CA SER A 173 -13.76 1.22 6.08
C SER A 173 -14.57 1.88 7.20
N LEU A 174 -15.31 1.10 8.00
CA LEU A 174 -16.12 1.60 9.12
C LEU A 174 -15.39 1.49 10.47
N ALA A 175 -14.92 0.29 10.83
CA ALA A 175 -14.29 0.04 12.12
C ALA A 175 -12.78 0.39 12.16
N GLY A 176 -12.20 0.74 11.02
CA GLY A 176 -10.81 1.17 10.90
C GLY A 176 -9.83 0.13 11.46
N ARG A 177 -9.00 0.58 12.41
CA ARG A 177 -7.93 -0.22 13.05
C ARG A 177 -8.46 -1.33 13.96
N GLN A 178 -9.73 -1.28 14.37
CA GLN A 178 -10.31 -2.33 15.22
C GLN A 178 -10.49 -3.62 14.43
N HIS A 179 -10.85 -3.53 13.15
CA HIS A 179 -10.95 -4.66 12.23
C HIS A 179 -9.77 -4.60 11.27
N SER A 180 -8.65 -5.17 11.70
CA SER A 180 -7.40 -5.22 10.96
C SER A 180 -7.20 -6.57 10.29
N TYR A 181 -6.55 -6.54 9.13
CA TYR A 181 -6.32 -7.71 8.31
C TYR A 181 -4.87 -7.79 7.86
N GLY A 182 -4.32 -8.99 7.92
CA GLY A 182 -3.08 -9.36 7.22
C GLY A 182 -3.48 -10.01 5.92
N ILE A 183 -2.84 -9.63 4.82
CA ILE A 183 -3.19 -10.08 3.48
C ILE A 183 -1.96 -10.75 2.86
N ASP A 184 -2.13 -11.97 2.38
CA ASP A 184 -1.08 -12.71 1.67
C ASP A 184 -1.02 -12.36 0.16
N TYR A 185 -0.06 -12.93 -0.56
CA TYR A 185 0.07 -12.74 -2.01
C TYR A 185 -1.10 -13.31 -2.83
N ASN A 186 -1.90 -14.21 -2.25
CA ASN A 186 -3.10 -14.77 -2.89
C ASN A 186 -4.34 -13.93 -2.58
N PHE A 187 -4.17 -12.73 -2.00
CA PHE A 187 -5.26 -11.85 -1.62
C PHE A 187 -6.23 -12.48 -0.61
N LYS A 188 -5.75 -13.36 0.27
CA LYS A 188 -6.54 -13.82 1.41
C LYS A 188 -6.35 -12.87 2.58
N ALA A 189 -7.43 -12.31 3.08
CA ALA A 189 -7.44 -11.43 4.23
C ALA A 189 -7.74 -12.22 5.50
N TYR A 190 -6.76 -12.28 6.40
CA TYR A 190 -6.86 -12.91 7.71
C TYR A 190 -7.07 -11.84 8.78
N PRO A 191 -8.07 -11.98 9.66
CA PRO A 191 -8.26 -11.05 10.77
C PRO A 191 -7.10 -11.17 11.75
N ILE A 192 -6.46 -10.05 12.07
CA ILE A 192 -5.29 -10.03 12.96
C ILE A 192 -5.34 -8.84 13.92
N LYS A 193 -4.60 -8.95 15.02
CA LYS A 193 -4.35 -7.83 15.93
C LYS A 193 -3.00 -7.22 15.59
N VAL A 194 -3.03 -5.96 15.13
CA VAL A 194 -1.84 -5.22 14.70
C VAL A 194 -1.69 -3.96 15.53
N ASP A 195 -0.46 -3.67 15.97
CA ASP A 195 -0.13 -2.38 16.57
C ASP A 195 0.07 -1.32 15.48
N TRP A 196 -0.93 -0.46 15.31
CA TRP A 196 -0.93 0.65 14.36
C TRP A 196 -0.29 1.93 14.88
N ARG A 197 0.32 1.92 16.07
CA ARG A 197 0.99 3.10 16.61
C ARG A 197 2.25 3.39 15.79
N PRO A 198 2.52 4.67 15.46
CA PRO A 198 3.76 5.04 14.80
C PRO A 198 4.96 4.64 15.66
N MET A 199 6.12 4.40 15.06
CA MET A 199 7.37 4.23 15.80
C MET A 199 7.61 5.48 16.67
N PRO A 200 8.18 5.33 17.87
CA PRO A 200 8.55 6.49 18.68
C PRO A 200 9.55 7.29 17.85
N LYS A 201 9.34 8.61 17.72
CA LYS A 201 10.35 9.46 17.12
C LYS A 201 11.62 9.31 17.95
N SER A 202 12.69 8.83 17.32
CA SER A 202 14.03 8.91 17.90
C SER A 202 14.28 10.38 18.18
N ASN A 203 14.43 10.77 19.44
CA ASN A 203 14.95 12.09 19.80
C ASN A 203 16.42 12.12 19.37
N GLN A 204 16.66 12.47 18.10
CA GLN A 204 17.95 12.95 17.62
C GLN A 204 18.00 14.46 17.82
#